data_AF-A0AAJ0BQR4-F1
#
_entry.id   AF-A0AAJ0BQR4-F1
#
_cell.length_a   1.000
_cell.length_b   1.000
_cell.length_c   1.000
_cell.angle_alpha   90.00
_cell.angle_beta   90.00
_cell.angle_gamma   90.00
#
_symmetry.space_group_name_H-M   'P 1'
#
loop_
_entity.id
_entity.type
_entity.pdbx_description
1 polymer ?
#
loop_
_entity_poly.entity_id
_entity_poly.type
_entity_poly.pdbx_seq_one_letter_code
_entity_poly.pdbx_strand_id
1 'polypeptide(L)'
;MWLINTETLRLKSFQVTAPRYAILSHRWGCDEDEVTFDQWQDDHDKISSKPGYLKIVQACKQAQADDLEYLWVDTNCIDKRSSAELSEAINSMYRYYGQAMICYAYLQDVLDTGPTPEDPGRQFEESLWFTRGWTLQELLAPRKLVFFTAEWRRIGTKSGLEDVISRITGIPKSYLQPNNIRSASIATRMCWVSNRVTTRLEDIAYCMLGILKIHM
;
A
#
# COMPACT_ATOMS: atom_id res chain seq x y z
N MET A 1 -14.23 -0.56 -9.44
CA MET A 1 -13.37 -0.38 -8.25
C MET A 1 -14.20 0.18 -7.10
N TRP A 2 -14.08 -0.42 -5.92
CA TRP A 2 -14.69 0.12 -4.70
C TRP A 2 -13.76 1.12 -4.01
N LEU A 3 -14.34 2.12 -3.34
CA LEU A 3 -13.61 3.08 -2.51
C LEU A 3 -14.40 3.36 -1.23
N ILE A 4 -13.69 3.59 -0.14
CA ILE A 4 -14.27 4.04 1.13
C ILE A 4 -14.41 5.56 1.08
N ASN A 5 -15.61 6.09 1.30
CA ASN A 5 -15.79 7.52 1.53
C ASN A 5 -15.24 7.88 2.93
N THR A 6 -14.35 8.86 2.99
CA THR A 6 -13.54 9.12 4.19
C THR A 6 -14.32 9.75 5.33
N GLU A 7 -15.46 10.38 5.04
CA GLU A 7 -16.36 10.98 6.03
C GLU A 7 -17.38 9.98 6.58
N THR A 8 -18.07 9.25 5.70
CA THR A 8 -19.14 8.32 6.08
C THR A 8 -18.63 6.91 6.39
N LEU A 9 -17.38 6.61 6.04
CA LEU A 9 -16.75 5.29 6.08
C LEU A 9 -17.47 4.22 5.25
N ARG A 10 -18.41 4.60 4.37
CA ARG A 10 -19.15 3.65 3.53
C ARG A 10 -18.42 3.34 2.23
N LEU A 11 -18.56 2.12 1.75
CA LEU A 11 -18.05 1.69 0.45
C LEU A 11 -18.94 2.20 -0.69
N LYS A 12 -18.31 2.66 -1.77
CA LYS A 12 -18.96 3.11 -3.00
C LYS A 12 -18.25 2.52 -4.21
N SER A 13 -19.03 1.97 -5.14
CA SER A 13 -18.52 1.39 -6.37
C SER A 13 -18.42 2.44 -7.47
N PHE A 14 -17.31 2.43 -8.19
CA PHE A 14 -17.04 3.24 -9.37
C PHE A 14 -16.69 2.33 -10.55
N GLN A 15 -17.59 2.27 -11.55
CA GLN A 15 -17.46 1.33 -12.67
C GLN A 15 -16.65 1.88 -13.87
N VAL A 16 -16.66 3.20 -14.11
CA VAL A 16 -16.06 3.78 -15.33
C VAL A 16 -14.86 4.67 -15.03
N THR A 17 -15.01 5.64 -14.13
CA THR A 17 -13.92 6.56 -13.75
C THR A 17 -13.84 6.64 -12.24
N ALA A 18 -12.65 6.36 -11.71
CA ALA A 18 -12.38 6.56 -10.30
C ALA A 18 -12.26 8.07 -10.00
N PRO A 19 -12.84 8.58 -8.90
CA PRO A 19 -12.55 9.93 -8.41
C PRO A 19 -11.10 10.03 -7.97
N ARG A 20 -10.66 11.21 -7.50
CA ARG A 20 -9.38 11.33 -6.79
C ARG A 20 -9.46 10.57 -5.46
N TYR A 21 -8.47 9.72 -5.18
CA TYR A 21 -8.43 8.92 -3.95
C TYR A 21 -7.01 8.83 -3.37
N ALA A 22 -6.93 8.62 -2.06
CA ALA A 22 -5.75 8.12 -1.36
C ALA A 22 -5.75 6.59 -1.39
N ILE A 23 -4.58 5.97 -1.25
CA ILE A 23 -4.45 4.51 -1.16
C ILE A 23 -3.63 4.12 0.07
N LEU A 24 -4.06 3.08 0.79
CA LEU A 24 -3.34 2.56 1.96
C LEU A 24 -2.52 1.33 1.58
N SER A 25 -1.20 1.45 1.70
CA SER A 25 -0.25 0.35 1.69
C SER A 25 0.04 -0.06 3.12
N HIS A 26 -0.17 -1.33 3.45
CA HIS A 26 0.04 -1.83 4.80
C HIS A 26 0.33 -3.32 4.82
N ARG A 27 0.88 -3.81 5.94
CA ARG A 27 1.00 -5.25 6.18
C ARG A 27 -0.26 -5.74 6.88
N TRP A 28 -0.80 -6.84 6.39
CA TRP A 28 -1.88 -7.54 7.09
C TRP A 28 -1.32 -8.14 8.38
N GLY A 29 -2.07 -7.97 9.47
CA GLY A 29 -1.88 -8.68 10.72
C GLY A 29 -2.44 -10.11 10.62
N CYS A 30 -2.86 -10.66 11.76
CA CYS A 30 -3.60 -11.91 11.77
C CYS A 30 -5.00 -11.71 11.16
N ASP A 31 -5.60 -12.77 10.61
CA ASP A 31 -6.94 -12.69 9.99
C ASP A 31 -8.03 -12.14 10.94
N GLU A 32 -7.85 -12.36 12.25
CA GLU A 32 -8.74 -11.86 13.30
C GLU A 32 -8.66 -10.32 13.47
N ASP A 33 -7.49 -9.75 13.21
CA ASP A 33 -7.22 -8.31 13.34
C ASP A 33 -7.70 -7.52 12.12
N GLU A 34 -7.77 -8.16 10.95
CA GLU A 34 -8.16 -7.52 9.70
C GLU A 34 -9.69 -7.42 9.55
N VAL A 35 -10.11 -6.47 8.72
CA VAL A 35 -11.50 -6.27 8.36
C VAL A 35 -11.68 -6.57 6.88
N THR A 36 -12.59 -7.48 6.55
CA THR A 36 -12.90 -7.83 5.16
C THR A 36 -13.87 -6.83 4.51
N PHE A 37 -14.02 -6.91 3.19
CA PHE A 37 -15.05 -6.20 2.42
C PHE A 37 -16.46 -6.33 3.03
N ASP A 38 -16.85 -7.54 3.43
CA ASP A 38 -18.18 -7.79 4.01
C ASP A 38 -18.33 -7.21 5.40
N GLN A 39 -17.33 -7.46 6.26
CA GLN A 39 -17.33 -6.91 7.62
C GLN A 39 -17.40 -5.39 7.63
N TRP A 40 -16.79 -4.74 6.64
CA TRP A 40 -16.82 -3.28 6.49
C TRP A 40 -18.17 -2.74 5.98
N GLN A 41 -18.95 -3.54 5.27
CA GLN A 41 -20.31 -3.14 4.86
C GLN A 41 -21.35 -3.37 5.95
N ASP A 42 -21.05 -4.26 6.89
CA ASP A 42 -21.90 -4.58 8.04
C ASP A 42 -21.79 -3.49 9.14
N ASP A 43 -22.22 -3.83 10.34
CA ASP A 43 -22.21 -2.96 11.50
C ASP A 43 -20.78 -2.70 12.02
N HIS A 44 -20.33 -1.45 11.87
CA HIS A 44 -19.02 -0.97 12.29
C HIS A 44 -18.77 -1.16 13.80
N ASP A 45 -19.82 -1.18 14.64
CA ASP A 45 -19.66 -1.36 16.08
C ASP A 45 -19.01 -2.70 16.43
N LYS A 46 -19.30 -3.74 15.63
CA LYS A 46 -18.77 -5.10 15.82
C LYS A 46 -17.28 -5.24 15.48
N ILE A 47 -16.77 -4.35 14.64
CA ILE A 47 -15.39 -4.39 14.15
C ILE A 47 -14.55 -3.21 14.66
N SER A 48 -15.16 -2.28 15.39
CA SER A 48 -14.54 -1.05 15.88
C SER A 48 -13.29 -1.29 16.75
N SER A 49 -13.24 -2.43 17.45
CA SER A 49 -12.12 -2.83 18.30
C SER A 49 -10.96 -3.48 17.54
N LYS A 50 -11.15 -3.87 16.28
CA LYS A 50 -10.12 -4.56 15.49
C LYS A 50 -8.98 -3.60 15.12
N PRO A 51 -7.70 -4.00 15.26
CA PRO A 51 -6.57 -3.18 14.83
C PRO A 51 -6.65 -2.77 13.35
N GLY A 52 -7.12 -3.67 12.49
CA GLY A 52 -7.33 -3.41 11.06
C GLY A 52 -8.40 -2.37 10.79
N TYR A 53 -9.42 -2.24 11.63
CA TYR A 53 -10.41 -1.17 11.54
C TYR A 53 -9.78 0.17 11.88
N LEU A 54 -9.11 0.25 13.02
CA LEU A 54 -8.53 1.48 13.55
C LEU A 54 -7.52 2.11 12.58
N LYS A 55 -6.64 1.31 11.97
CA LYS A 55 -5.69 1.84 10.98
C LYS A 55 -6.40 2.42 9.74
N ILE A 56 -7.50 1.82 9.28
CA ILE A 56 -8.24 2.34 8.12
C ILE A 56 -8.96 3.64 8.46
N VAL A 57 -9.54 3.74 9.65
CA VAL A 57 -10.16 4.98 10.13
C VAL A 57 -9.13 6.11 10.19
N GLN A 58 -7.92 5.84 10.70
CA GLN A 58 -6.84 6.82 10.72
C GLN A 58 -6.37 7.18 9.30
N ALA A 59 -6.30 6.20 8.39
CA ALA A 59 -6.04 6.47 6.97
C ALA A 59 -7.10 7.37 6.32
N CYS A 60 -8.38 7.20 6.70
CA CYS A 60 -9.47 8.08 6.25
C CYS A 60 -9.29 9.50 6.79
N LYS A 61 -8.95 9.65 8.07
CA LYS A 61 -8.64 10.97 8.67
C LYS A 61 -7.46 11.64 7.98
N GLN A 62 -6.41 10.90 7.68
CA GLN A 62 -5.26 11.42 6.93
C GLN A 62 -5.66 11.81 5.50
N ALA A 63 -6.48 11.01 4.82
CA ALA A 63 -7.05 11.36 3.51
C ALA A 63 -7.87 12.65 3.55
N GLN A 64 -8.69 12.87 4.58
CA GLN A 64 -9.41 14.12 4.77
C GLN A 64 -8.46 15.31 4.96
N ALA A 65 -7.40 15.16 5.76
CA ALA A 65 -6.40 16.19 5.95
C ALA A 65 -5.61 16.54 4.67
N ASP A 66 -5.54 15.62 3.71
CA ASP A 66 -4.96 15.80 2.39
C ASP A 66 -6.00 16.16 1.30
N ASP A 67 -7.22 16.57 1.68
CA ASP A 67 -8.35 16.96 0.81
C ASP A 67 -8.81 15.84 -0.15
N LEU A 68 -8.87 14.60 0.33
CA LEU A 68 -9.32 13.43 -0.43
C LEU A 68 -10.56 12.79 0.22
N GLU A 69 -11.64 12.78 -0.54
CA GLU A 69 -12.94 12.21 -0.13
C GLU A 69 -12.94 10.67 -0.13
N TYR A 70 -12.01 10.04 -0.84
CA TYR A 70 -12.01 8.59 -1.05
C TYR A 70 -10.67 7.96 -0.67
N LEU A 71 -10.75 6.79 -0.06
CA LEU A 71 -9.62 5.92 0.27
C LEU A 71 -9.81 4.55 -0.36
N TRP A 72 -8.74 3.99 -0.92
CA TRP A 72 -8.68 2.59 -1.34
C TRP A 72 -7.84 1.77 -0.37
N VAL A 73 -8.33 0.59 0.00
CA VAL A 73 -7.64 -0.39 0.86
C VAL A 73 -7.91 -1.79 0.32
N ASP A 74 -6.87 -2.60 0.11
CA ASP A 74 -6.97 -3.93 -0.50
C ASP A 74 -7.86 -4.91 0.28
N THR A 75 -7.88 -4.83 1.61
CA THR A 75 -8.71 -5.66 2.48
C THR A 75 -10.22 -5.36 2.36
N ASN A 76 -10.59 -4.13 2.01
CA ASN A 76 -11.96 -3.63 2.07
C ASN A 76 -12.52 -3.13 0.74
N CYS A 77 -11.69 -2.92 -0.28
CA CYS A 77 -12.09 -2.41 -1.59
C CYS A 77 -12.05 -3.47 -2.70
N ILE A 78 -11.83 -4.73 -2.32
CA ILE A 78 -11.85 -5.89 -3.21
C ILE A 78 -12.84 -6.91 -2.64
N ASP A 79 -13.91 -7.22 -3.38
CA ASP A 79 -14.76 -8.36 -3.03
C ASP A 79 -14.06 -9.67 -3.40
N LYS A 80 -13.40 -10.27 -2.41
CA LYS A 80 -12.65 -11.53 -2.56
C LYS A 80 -13.55 -12.75 -2.84
N ARG A 81 -14.88 -12.65 -2.71
CA ARG A 81 -15.82 -13.74 -3.04
C ARG A 81 -16.09 -13.82 -4.53
N SER A 82 -15.95 -12.68 -5.23
CA SER A 82 -16.04 -12.62 -6.68
C SER A 82 -14.69 -12.96 -7.28
N SER A 83 -14.55 -14.17 -7.81
CA SER A 83 -13.30 -14.61 -8.46
C SER A 83 -12.90 -13.70 -9.63
N ALA A 84 -13.88 -13.16 -10.35
CA ALA A 84 -13.68 -12.17 -11.41
C ALA A 84 -13.10 -10.86 -10.85
N GLU A 85 -13.67 -10.32 -9.78
CA GLU A 85 -13.19 -9.08 -9.15
C GLU A 85 -11.80 -9.26 -8.52
N LEU A 86 -11.57 -10.39 -7.84
CA LEU A 86 -10.26 -10.72 -7.28
C LEU A 86 -9.19 -10.79 -8.37
N SER A 87 -9.49 -11.45 -9.49
CA SER A 87 -8.56 -11.58 -10.62
C SER A 87 -8.30 -10.22 -11.29
N GLU A 88 -9.34 -9.40 -11.45
CA GLU A 88 -9.21 -8.04 -11.97
C GLU A 88 -8.35 -7.17 -11.03
N ALA A 89 -8.57 -7.28 -9.72
CA ALA A 89 -7.84 -6.52 -8.72
C ALA A 89 -6.35 -6.90 -8.72
N ILE A 90 -6.02 -8.20 -8.72
CA ILE A 90 -4.64 -8.70 -8.81
C ILE A 90 -3.93 -8.13 -10.05
N ASN A 91 -4.59 -8.16 -11.21
CA ASN A 91 -4.06 -7.61 -12.46
C ASN A 91 -3.99 -6.07 -12.47
N SER A 92 -4.72 -5.40 -11.59
CA SER A 92 -4.84 -3.93 -11.55
C SER A 92 -4.11 -3.27 -10.38
N MET A 93 -3.51 -4.01 -9.45
CA MET A 93 -2.87 -3.46 -8.23
C MET A 93 -1.88 -2.34 -8.56
N TYR A 94 -0.92 -2.57 -9.45
CA TYR A 94 0.04 -1.55 -9.86
C TYR A 94 -0.63 -0.30 -10.40
N ARG A 95 -1.71 -0.46 -11.17
CA ARG A 95 -2.47 0.65 -11.75
C ARG A 95 -3.21 1.42 -10.66
N TYR A 96 -3.83 0.75 -9.68
CA TYR A 96 -4.50 1.40 -8.56
C TYR A 96 -3.50 2.25 -7.75
N TYR A 97 -2.35 1.68 -7.39
CA TYR A 97 -1.30 2.44 -6.71
C TYR A 97 -0.73 3.59 -7.54
N GLY A 98 -0.58 3.40 -8.86
CA GLY A 98 -0.07 4.44 -9.76
C GLY A 98 -1.04 5.57 -10.08
N GLN A 99 -2.35 5.35 -9.90
CA GLN A 99 -3.41 6.34 -10.14
C GLN A 99 -3.84 7.08 -8.88
N ALA A 100 -3.55 6.55 -7.69
CA ALA A 100 -3.81 7.23 -6.43
C ALA A 100 -3.08 8.58 -6.36
N MET A 101 -3.73 9.56 -5.72
CA MET A 101 -3.15 10.89 -5.51
C MET A 101 -1.99 10.85 -4.52
N ILE A 102 -2.11 9.99 -3.52
CA ILE A 102 -1.14 9.75 -2.46
C ILE A 102 -1.28 8.32 -1.96
N CYS A 103 -0.16 7.67 -1.72
CA CYS A 103 -0.09 6.38 -1.03
C CYS A 103 0.41 6.63 0.40
N TYR A 104 -0.32 6.09 1.38
CA TYR A 104 0.10 6.03 2.78
C TYR A 104 0.68 4.65 3.03
N ALA A 105 1.99 4.56 3.25
CA ALA A 105 2.62 3.35 3.75
C ALA A 105 2.54 3.37 5.29
N TYR A 106 1.73 2.47 5.85
CA TYR A 106 1.58 2.28 7.28
C TYR A 106 2.48 1.15 7.78
N LEU A 107 3.40 1.49 8.68
CA LEU A 107 4.45 0.61 9.18
C LEU A 107 4.15 0.28 10.65
N GLN A 108 3.41 -0.79 10.87
CA GLN A 108 2.98 -1.23 12.20
C GLN A 108 4.16 -1.62 13.12
N ASP A 109 5.31 -1.97 12.55
CA ASP A 109 6.53 -2.37 13.26
C ASP A 109 7.49 -1.20 13.53
N VAL A 110 7.08 0.04 13.24
CA VAL A 110 7.82 1.26 13.54
C VAL A 110 7.05 2.04 14.60
N LEU A 111 7.61 2.12 15.80
CA LEU A 111 7.05 2.85 16.94
C LEU A 111 7.76 4.18 17.15
N ASP A 112 9.02 4.29 16.78
CA ASP A 112 9.84 5.49 16.94
C ASP A 112 10.46 5.94 15.61
N THR A 113 10.73 7.23 15.51
CA THR A 113 11.34 7.86 14.34
C THR A 113 12.71 8.39 14.72
N GLY A 114 13.67 8.32 13.80
CA GLY A 114 14.99 8.88 14.02
C GLY A 114 15.01 10.41 14.17
N PRO A 115 16.19 10.97 14.49
CA PRO A 115 16.35 12.36 14.93
C PRO A 115 16.12 13.39 13.81
N THR A 116 16.12 12.98 12.54
CA THR A 116 16.00 13.88 11.39
C THR A 116 15.09 13.29 10.32
N PRO A 117 14.50 14.10 9.44
CA PRO A 117 13.73 13.61 8.29
C PRO A 117 14.53 12.71 7.33
N GLU A 118 15.86 12.84 7.29
CA GLU A 118 16.77 12.04 6.45
C GLU A 118 17.28 10.77 7.14
N ASP A 119 17.12 10.69 8.46
CA ASP A 119 17.40 9.51 9.29
C ASP A 119 16.10 9.06 9.95
N PRO A 120 15.29 8.23 9.27
CA PRO A 120 14.02 7.74 9.80
C PRO A 120 14.20 6.77 10.98
N GLY A 121 15.45 6.42 11.34
CA GLY A 121 15.77 5.56 12.46
C GLY A 121 15.78 4.08 12.10
N ARG A 122 16.36 3.29 13.01
CA ARG A 122 16.62 1.86 12.81
C ARG A 122 15.37 1.03 12.54
N GLN A 123 14.27 1.29 13.26
CA GLN A 123 13.02 0.53 13.10
C GLN A 123 12.44 0.68 11.69
N PHE A 124 12.58 1.86 11.08
CA PHE A 124 12.17 2.07 9.70
C PHE A 124 13.01 1.21 8.75
N GLU A 125 14.35 1.21 8.91
CA GLU A 125 15.24 0.43 8.03
C GLU A 125 15.02 -1.08 8.14
N GLU A 126 14.67 -1.56 9.35
CA GLU A 126 14.41 -2.97 9.64
C GLU A 126 12.95 -3.38 9.40
N SER A 127 12.08 -2.44 8.98
CA SER A 127 10.65 -2.73 8.80
C SER A 127 10.42 -3.82 7.77
N LEU A 128 9.59 -4.79 8.15
CA LEU A 128 9.14 -5.89 7.32
C LEU A 128 8.28 -5.42 6.13
N TRP A 129 7.87 -4.14 6.12
CA TRP A 129 7.23 -3.55 4.95
C TRP A 129 8.18 -3.58 3.74
N PHE A 130 9.48 -3.38 3.93
CA PHE A 130 10.48 -3.41 2.84
C PHE A 130 10.79 -4.80 2.29
N THR A 131 10.37 -5.86 2.98
CA THR A 131 10.60 -7.25 2.56
C THR A 131 9.33 -7.96 2.11
N ARG A 132 8.13 -7.40 2.29
CA ARG A 132 6.88 -7.99 1.76
C ARG A 132 6.83 -7.95 0.23
N GLY A 133 6.31 -9.01 -0.39
CA GLY A 133 6.16 -9.14 -1.85
C GLY A 133 5.39 -8.00 -2.50
N TRP A 134 4.14 -7.79 -2.07
CA TRP A 134 3.24 -6.80 -2.66
C TRP A 134 3.74 -5.35 -2.53
N THR A 135 4.40 -5.01 -1.43
CA THR A 135 4.84 -3.64 -1.13
C THR A 135 5.89 -3.11 -2.11
N LEU A 136 6.53 -3.96 -2.92
CA LEU A 136 7.39 -3.50 -4.00
C LEU A 136 6.61 -2.72 -5.07
N GLN A 137 5.42 -3.20 -5.46
CA GLN A 137 4.54 -2.47 -6.36
C GLN A 137 4.04 -1.18 -5.70
N GLU A 138 3.75 -1.25 -4.41
CA GLU A 138 3.24 -0.14 -3.60
C GLU A 138 4.32 0.93 -3.35
N LEU A 139 5.60 0.57 -3.42
CA LEU A 139 6.75 1.48 -3.39
C LEU A 139 6.94 2.20 -4.73
N LEU A 140 6.88 1.44 -5.83
CA LEU A 140 7.32 1.88 -7.15
C LEU A 140 6.22 2.51 -8.00
N ALA A 141 4.98 2.06 -7.85
CA ALA A 141 3.86 2.56 -8.65
C ALA A 141 3.42 3.98 -8.25
N PRO A 142 3.26 4.33 -6.95
CA PRO A 142 2.73 5.63 -6.58
C PRO A 142 3.64 6.79 -6.94
N ARG A 143 3.01 7.91 -7.32
CA ARG A 143 3.68 9.18 -7.56
C ARG A 143 4.14 9.85 -6.28
N LYS A 144 3.26 9.86 -5.27
CA LYS A 144 3.51 10.39 -3.93
C LYS A 144 3.29 9.25 -2.93
N LEU A 145 4.31 8.97 -2.13
CA LEU A 145 4.28 7.96 -1.07
C LEU A 145 4.78 8.61 0.22
N VAL A 146 4.01 8.46 1.29
CA VAL A 146 4.33 8.97 2.62
C VAL A 146 4.30 7.82 3.61
N PHE A 147 5.35 7.71 4.42
CA PHE A 147 5.51 6.67 5.42
C PHE A 147 4.99 7.16 6.78
N PHE A 148 4.27 6.28 7.49
CA PHE A 148 3.69 6.54 8.80
C PHE A 148 4.04 5.42 9.80
N THR A 149 4.27 5.80 11.06
CA THR A 149 4.48 4.86 12.17
C THR A 149 3.17 4.16 12.58
N ALA A 150 3.25 3.20 13.51
CA ALA A 150 2.10 2.55 14.11
C ALA A 150 1.11 3.54 14.78
N GLU A 151 1.62 4.64 15.33
CA GLU A 151 0.84 5.72 15.93
C GLU A 151 0.40 6.81 14.93
N TRP A 152 0.49 6.53 13.63
CA TRP A 152 0.14 7.47 12.56
C TRP A 152 0.97 8.76 12.57
N ARG A 153 2.21 8.70 13.07
CA ARG A 153 3.17 9.81 12.95
C ARG A 153 3.86 9.76 11.60
N ARG A 154 3.92 10.90 10.92
CA ARG A 154 4.59 11.00 9.62
C ARG A 154 6.11 10.82 9.79
N ILE A 155 6.67 9.85 9.09
CA ILE A 155 8.11 9.58 9.05
C ILE A 155 8.77 10.44 7.97
N GLY A 156 8.25 10.37 6.74
CA GLY A 156 8.85 11.06 5.60
C GLY A 156 8.18 10.69 4.28
N THR A 157 8.66 11.31 3.21
CA THR A 157 8.19 11.02 1.84
C THR A 157 9.19 10.12 1.14
N LYS A 158 8.74 9.31 0.17
CA LYS A 158 9.66 8.51 -0.66
C LYS A 158 10.76 9.34 -1.30
N SER A 159 10.45 10.54 -1.78
CA SER A 159 11.44 11.44 -2.39
C SER A 159 12.43 12.01 -1.36
N GLY A 160 11.99 12.29 -0.13
CA GLY A 160 12.89 12.76 0.93
C GLY A 160 13.75 11.64 1.54
N LEU A 161 13.32 10.38 1.41
CA LEU A 161 13.98 9.21 1.98
C LEU A 161 14.67 8.33 0.92
N GLU A 162 14.90 8.83 -0.30
CA GLU A 162 15.38 8.01 -1.42
C GLU A 162 16.73 7.34 -1.14
N ASP A 163 17.61 8.00 -0.38
CA ASP A 163 18.92 7.48 0.03
C ASP A 163 18.77 6.24 0.91
N VAL A 164 17.94 6.35 1.94
CA VAL A 164 17.69 5.30 2.91
C VAL A 164 16.94 4.14 2.24
N ILE A 165 15.91 4.44 1.45
CA ILE A 165 15.14 3.44 0.70
C ILE A 165 16.03 2.71 -0.32
N SER A 166 16.93 3.43 -1.00
CA SER A 166 17.86 2.83 -1.97
C SER A 166 18.82 1.86 -1.28
N ARG A 167 19.33 2.22 -0.09
CA ARG A 167 20.17 1.35 0.74
C ARG A 167 19.43 0.09 1.20
N ILE A 168 18.21 0.22 1.73
CA ILE A 168 17.42 -0.92 2.23
C ILE A 168 17.06 -1.88 1.09
N THR A 169 16.58 -1.34 -0.02
CA THR A 169 15.95 -2.15 -1.08
C THR A 169 16.92 -2.59 -2.18
N GLY A 170 18.10 -1.96 -2.27
CA GLY A 170 19.03 -2.13 -3.39
C GLY A 170 18.54 -1.52 -4.71
N ILE A 171 17.43 -0.77 -4.69
CA ILE A 171 16.88 -0.10 -5.88
C ILE A 171 17.60 1.24 -6.03
N PRO A 172 18.29 1.50 -7.16
CA PRO A 172 18.93 2.80 -7.38
C PRO A 172 17.90 3.94 -7.34
N LYS A 173 18.28 5.09 -6.76
CA LYS A 173 17.41 6.27 -6.59
C LYS A 173 16.68 6.69 -7.87
N SER A 174 17.35 6.56 -9.02
CA SER A 174 16.75 6.84 -10.33
C SER A 174 15.46 6.07 -10.57
N TYR A 175 15.34 4.84 -10.06
CA TYR A 175 14.15 3.98 -10.22
C TYR A 175 13.09 4.16 -9.13
N LEU A 176 13.38 4.89 -8.05
CA LEU A 176 12.38 5.23 -7.01
C LEU A 176 11.41 6.32 -7.48
N GLN A 177 11.77 7.02 -8.55
CA GLN A 177 10.91 7.99 -9.21
C GLN A 177 9.83 7.29 -10.06
N PRO A 178 8.61 7.86 -10.14
CA PRO A 178 7.49 7.21 -10.82
C PRO A 178 7.78 6.95 -12.30
N ASN A 179 7.25 5.85 -12.83
CA ASN A 179 7.39 5.42 -14.24
C ASN A 179 8.80 5.08 -14.73
N ASN A 180 9.85 5.21 -13.91
CA ASN A 180 11.22 4.93 -14.37
C ASN A 180 11.57 3.42 -14.33
N ILE A 181 10.77 2.61 -13.64
CA ILE A 181 10.97 1.15 -13.58
C ILE A 181 11.08 0.48 -14.96
N ARG A 182 10.49 1.10 -16.00
CA ARG A 182 10.45 0.58 -17.37
C ARG A 182 11.79 0.63 -18.08
N SER A 183 12.71 1.49 -17.66
CA SER A 183 14.05 1.55 -18.23
C SER A 183 14.96 0.44 -17.70
N ALA A 184 14.57 -0.24 -16.61
CA ALA A 184 15.30 -1.38 -16.08
C ALA A 184 15.04 -2.66 -16.90
N SER A 185 16.09 -3.47 -17.05
CA SER A 185 15.97 -4.80 -17.64
C SER A 185 15.02 -5.70 -16.83
N ILE A 186 14.48 -6.76 -17.44
CA ILE A 186 13.68 -7.75 -16.73
C ILE A 186 14.50 -8.38 -15.59
N ALA A 187 15.76 -8.72 -15.83
CA ALA A 187 16.64 -9.31 -14.82
C ALA A 187 16.85 -8.37 -13.62
N THR A 188 17.03 -7.07 -13.87
CA THR A 188 17.13 -6.05 -12.81
C THR A 188 15.84 -5.98 -11.99
N ARG A 189 14.68 -5.96 -12.66
CA ARG A 189 13.37 -5.96 -11.98
C ARG A 189 13.16 -7.22 -11.14
N MET A 190 13.57 -8.39 -11.65
CA MET A 190 13.51 -9.65 -10.91
C MET A 190 14.44 -9.66 -9.69
N CYS A 191 15.62 -9.05 -9.79
CA CYS A 191 16.53 -8.90 -8.64
C CYS A 191 15.90 -8.08 -7.50
N TRP A 192 15.09 -7.07 -7.80
CA TRP A 192 14.37 -6.34 -6.75
C TRP A 192 13.27 -7.16 -6.08
N VAL A 193 12.68 -8.12 -6.81
CA VAL A 193 11.68 -9.04 -6.27
C VAL A 193 12.33 -10.16 -5.47
N SER A 194 13.53 -10.60 -5.81
CA SER A 194 14.19 -11.75 -5.14
C SER A 194 14.45 -11.54 -3.66
N ASN A 195 14.53 -10.28 -3.20
CA ASN A 195 14.68 -9.94 -1.79
C ASN A 195 13.34 -9.85 -1.04
N ARG A 196 12.23 -10.20 -1.70
CA ARG A 196 10.88 -10.13 -1.13
C ARG A 196 10.36 -11.50 -0.70
N VAL A 197 9.50 -11.47 0.30
CA VAL A 197 8.88 -12.63 0.95
C VAL A 197 7.37 -12.53 0.82
N THR A 198 6.74 -13.64 0.45
CA THR A 198 5.29 -13.79 0.41
C THR A 198 4.84 -14.93 1.32
N THR A 199 3.64 -14.82 1.88
CA THR A 199 3.07 -15.87 2.75
C THR A 199 2.64 -17.07 1.92
N ARG A 200 1.96 -16.84 0.79
CA ARG A 200 1.59 -17.87 -0.18
C ARG A 200 2.63 -17.92 -1.29
N LEU A 201 2.87 -19.12 -1.84
CA LEU A 201 3.88 -19.31 -2.88
C LEU A 201 3.46 -18.59 -4.17
N GLU A 202 2.19 -18.68 -4.54
CA GLU A 202 1.62 -18.05 -5.73
C GLU A 202 1.64 -16.52 -5.70
N ASP A 203 1.62 -15.91 -4.51
CA ASP A 203 1.68 -14.45 -4.36
C ASP A 203 2.97 -13.85 -4.90
N ILE A 204 4.06 -14.64 -4.98
CA ILE A 204 5.31 -14.18 -5.59
C ILE A 204 5.13 -13.89 -7.08
N ALA A 205 4.28 -14.67 -7.77
CA ALA A 205 3.97 -14.45 -9.18
C ALA A 205 3.01 -13.26 -9.33
N TYR A 206 2.00 -13.17 -8.46
CA TYR A 206 1.02 -12.09 -8.50
C TYR A 206 1.65 -10.72 -8.21
N CYS A 207 2.55 -10.63 -7.25
CA CYS A 207 3.23 -9.38 -6.94
C CYS A 207 4.23 -8.94 -8.03
N MET A 208 4.57 -9.81 -8.99
CA MET A 208 5.42 -9.49 -10.14
C MET A 208 4.65 -8.94 -11.34
N LEU A 209 3.33 -9.19 -11.45
CA LEU A 209 2.55 -8.84 -12.66
C LEU A 209 2.71 -7.38 -13.07
N GLY A 210 2.51 -6.46 -12.12
CA GLY A 210 2.68 -5.03 -12.36
C GLY A 210 4.13 -4.58 -12.61
N ILE A 211 5.08 -5.23 -11.92
CA ILE A 211 6.52 -4.94 -12.06
C ILE A 211 7.01 -5.35 -13.45
N LEU A 212 6.59 -6.52 -13.93
CA LEU A 212 6.99 -7.10 -15.21
C LEU A 212 6.08 -6.66 -16.37
N LYS A 213 4.94 -6.04 -16.07
CA LYS A 213 3.90 -5.61 -17.01
C LYS A 213 3.24 -6.79 -17.74
N ILE A 214 2.95 -7.83 -16.96
CA ILE A 214 2.28 -9.06 -17.38
C ILE A 214 0.82 -8.97 -16.95
N HIS A 215 -0.08 -9.46 -17.80
CA HIS A 215 -1.49 -9.69 -17.47
C HIS A 215 -1.76 -11.19 -17.59
N MET A 216 -2.56 -11.74 -16.69
CA MET A 216 -3.08 -13.12 -16.76
C MET A 216 -4.51 -13.12 -17.22
#